data_AF-A0A0N8WHZ4-F1
#
_entry.id   AF-A0A0N8WHZ4-F1
#
_cell.length_a   1.000
_cell.length_b   1.000
_cell.length_c   1.000
_cell.angle_alpha   90.00
_cell.angle_beta   90.00
_cell.angle_gamma   90.00
#
_symmetry.space_group_name_H-M   'P 1'
#
loop_
_entity.id
_entity.type
_entity.pdbx_description
1 polymer ?
#
loop_
_entity_poly.entity_id
_entity_poly.type
_entity_poly.pdbx_seq_one_letter_code
_entity_poly.pdbx_strand_id
1 'polypeptide(L)'
;MPQQWTADALLDFLVEQAGLPPEDRPIDLAVTFLDIGLDSLAYLQLSAEVAGAFGVDLPAEMPDGYTLAEILDTVNAALGEREPV
;
A
#
# COMPACT_ATOMS: atom_id res chain seq x y z
N MET A 1 -7.82 -16.41 10.96
CA MET A 1 -7.21 -16.34 9.63
C MET A 1 -6.33 -15.10 9.67
N PRO A 2 -5.01 -15.17 9.42
CA PRO A 2 -4.20 -13.97 9.35
C PRO A 2 -4.77 -13.08 8.24
N GLN A 3 -5.20 -11.88 8.61
CA GLN A 3 -5.89 -10.95 7.72
C GLN A 3 -4.84 -10.26 6.82
N GLN A 4 -4.18 -11.01 5.93
CA GLN A 4 -3.16 -10.48 5.04
C GLN A 4 -3.78 -9.61 3.95
N TRP A 5 -3.13 -8.50 3.63
CA TRP A 5 -3.52 -7.65 2.51
C TRP A 5 -2.99 -8.25 1.20
N THR A 6 -3.82 -8.30 0.16
CA THR A 6 -3.47 -8.88 -1.13
C THR A 6 -3.08 -7.79 -2.13
N ALA A 7 -2.28 -8.18 -3.13
CA ALA A 7 -1.91 -7.31 -4.24
C ALA A 7 -3.13 -6.70 -4.94
N ASP A 8 -4.14 -7.52 -5.24
CA ASP A 8 -5.38 -7.03 -5.86
C ASP A 8 -6.08 -5.98 -5.02
N ALA A 9 -6.17 -6.18 -3.70
CA ALA A 9 -6.81 -5.23 -2.80
C ALA A 9 -6.04 -3.91 -2.69
N LEU A 10 -4.70 -3.96 -2.72
CA LEU A 10 -3.86 -2.77 -2.82
C LEU A 10 -4.12 -2.03 -4.14
N LEU A 11 -4.14 -2.75 -5.27
CA LEU A 11 -4.38 -2.14 -6.58
C LEU A 11 -5.79 -1.55 -6.71
N ASP A 12 -6.81 -2.26 -6.21
CA ASP A 12 -8.20 -1.76 -6.17
C ASP A 12 -8.28 -0.49 -5.33
N PHE A 13 -7.62 -0.48 -4.17
CA PHE A 13 -7.54 0.69 -3.31
C PHE A 13 -6.85 1.88 -4.00
N LEU A 14 -5.77 1.66 -4.75
CA LEU A 14 -5.11 2.75 -5.48
C LEU A 14 -6.04 3.34 -6.55
N VAL A 15 -6.86 2.51 -7.19
CA VAL A 15 -7.86 2.96 -8.17
C VAL A 15 -9.01 3.72 -7.50
N GLU A 16 -9.56 3.18 -6.40
CA GLU A 16 -10.73 3.76 -5.75
C GLU A 16 -10.42 4.99 -4.87
N GLN A 17 -9.32 4.94 -4.12
CA GLN A 17 -9.01 5.93 -3.08
C GLN A 17 -7.88 6.88 -3.47
N ALA A 18 -6.84 6.38 -4.14
CA ALA A 18 -5.74 7.23 -4.60
C ALA A 18 -6.04 7.95 -5.93
N GLY A 19 -7.17 7.64 -6.57
CA GLY A 19 -7.60 8.29 -7.81
C GLY A 19 -6.81 7.87 -9.04
N LEU A 20 -6.14 6.71 -8.98
CA LEU A 20 -5.45 6.14 -10.12
C LEU A 20 -6.50 5.72 -11.18
N PRO A 21 -6.41 6.22 -12.43
CA PRO A 21 -7.36 5.79 -13.44
C PRO A 21 -7.14 4.29 -13.73
N PRO A 22 -8.21 3.52 -13.97
CA PRO A 22 -8.12 2.06 -14.13
C PRO A 22 -7.28 1.63 -15.33
N GLU A 23 -7.04 2.54 -16.29
CA GLU A 23 -6.15 2.34 -17.44
C GLU A 23 -4.65 2.41 -17.07
N ASP A 24 -4.30 3.15 -16.02
CA ASP A 24 -2.95 3.23 -15.44
C ASP A 24 -2.75 2.22 -14.29
N ARG A 25 -3.73 1.33 -14.05
CA ARG A 25 -3.61 0.27 -13.04
C ARG A 25 -2.39 -0.60 -13.38
N PRO A 26 -1.35 -0.62 -12.54
CA PRO A 26 -0.20 -1.46 -12.81
C PRO A 26 -0.58 -2.94 -12.69
N ILE A 27 -0.01 -3.74 -13.58
CA ILE A 27 -0.25 -5.19 -13.64
C ILE A 27 0.55 -5.91 -12.53
N ASP A 28 1.65 -5.31 -12.09
CA ASP A 28 2.57 -5.87 -11.10
C ASP A 28 2.92 -4.83 -10.03
N LEU A 29 3.23 -5.32 -8.83
CA LEU A 29 3.64 -4.47 -7.71
C LEU A 29 5.12 -4.04 -7.76
N ALA A 30 5.84 -4.44 -8.80
CA ALA A 30 7.25 -4.10 -9.01
C ALA A 30 7.46 -2.65 -9.48
N VAL A 31 6.37 -1.90 -9.70
CA VAL A 31 6.42 -0.48 -10.05
C VAL A 31 6.52 0.39 -8.79
N THR A 32 7.06 1.60 -8.97
CA THR A 32 7.12 2.61 -7.91
C THR A 32 5.91 3.53 -7.98
N PHE A 33 5.59 4.22 -6.88
CA PHE A 33 4.54 5.23 -6.84
C PHE A 33 4.72 6.30 -7.93
N LEU A 34 5.96 6.76 -8.15
CA LEU A 34 6.29 7.77 -9.16
C LEU A 34 6.05 7.27 -10.60
N ASP A 35 6.24 5.97 -10.86
CA ASP A 35 6.07 5.37 -12.18
C ASP A 35 4.60 5.37 -12.61
N ILE A 36 3.69 5.18 -11.65
CA ILE A 36 2.23 5.22 -11.84
C ILE A 36 1.61 6.60 -11.57
N GLY A 37 2.44 7.63 -11.39
CA GLY A 37 1.97 9.00 -11.18
C GLY A 37 1.31 9.25 -9.82
N LEU A 38 1.59 8.42 -8.80
CA LEU A 38 1.13 8.66 -7.44
C LEU A 38 2.14 9.48 -6.65
N ASP A 39 1.67 10.61 -6.12
CA ASP A 39 2.46 11.51 -5.29
C ASP A 39 2.49 11.11 -3.81
N SER A 40 3.31 11.81 -3.01
CA SER A 40 3.37 11.64 -1.56
C SER A 40 2.01 11.81 -0.86
N LEU A 41 1.05 12.53 -1.46
CA LEU A 41 -0.30 12.68 -0.92
C LEU A 41 -1.13 11.39 -1.05
N ALA A 42 -1.00 10.68 -2.18
CA ALA A 42 -1.62 9.37 -2.36
C ALA A 42 -1.07 8.35 -1.36
N TYR A 43 0.24 8.42 -1.10
CA TYR A 43 0.88 7.60 -0.08
C TYR A 43 0.37 7.93 1.34
N LEU A 44 0.16 9.20 1.67
CA LEU A 44 -0.44 9.59 2.95
C LEU A 44 -1.87 9.04 3.09
N GLN A 45 -2.69 9.11 2.05
CA GLN A 45 -4.04 8.50 2.05
C GLN A 45 -3.97 6.99 2.25
N LEU A 46 -3.06 6.32 1.56
CA LEU A 46 -2.81 4.89 1.74
C LEU A 46 -2.41 4.58 3.19
N SER A 47 -1.48 5.34 3.77
CA SER A 47 -1.05 5.15 5.15
C SER A 47 -2.17 5.32 6.16
N ALA A 48 -3.04 6.31 5.96
CA ALA A 48 -4.18 6.58 6.83
C ALA A 48 -5.21 5.44 6.77
N GLU A 49 -5.50 4.92 5.58
CA GLU A 49 -6.43 3.82 5.39
C GLU A 49 -5.87 2.50 5.89
N VAL A 50 -4.58 2.24 5.70
CA VAL A 50 -3.90 1.06 6.28
C VAL A 50 -3.93 1.13 7.80
N ALA A 51 -3.69 2.31 8.40
CA ALA A 51 -3.82 2.50 9.83
C ALA A 51 -5.28 2.32 10.31
N GLY A 52 -6.27 2.79 9.56
CA GLY A 52 -7.68 2.65 9.90
C GLY A 52 -8.23 1.23 9.76
N ALA A 53 -7.88 0.55 8.67
CA ALA A 53 -8.38 -0.78 8.33
C ALA A 53 -7.61 -1.91 9.04
N PHE A 54 -6.29 -1.78 9.14
CA PHE A 54 -5.40 -2.82 9.65
C PHE A 54 -4.75 -2.47 11.00
N GLY A 55 -4.79 -1.19 11.43
CA GLY A 55 -4.10 -0.76 12.65
C GLY A 55 -2.57 -0.75 12.50
N VAL A 56 -2.08 -0.61 11.26
CA VAL A 56 -0.65 -0.57 10.92
C VAL A 56 -0.27 0.87 10.55
N ASP A 57 0.69 1.42 11.28
CA ASP A 57 1.29 2.72 10.94
C ASP A 57 2.40 2.52 9.91
N LEU A 58 2.18 3.03 8.70
CA LEU A 58 3.22 3.15 7.69
C LEU A 58 4.12 4.37 7.97
N PRO A 59 5.38 4.38 7.49
CA PRO A 59 6.26 5.53 7.68
C PRO A 59 5.65 6.79 7.03
N ALA A 60 5.85 7.95 7.66
CA ALA A 60 5.24 9.21 7.20
C ALA A 60 5.80 9.71 5.85
N GLU A 61 7.03 9.32 5.52
CA GLU A 61 7.68 9.61 4.25
C GLU A 61 7.89 8.32 3.47
N MET A 62 7.63 8.40 2.16
CA MET A 62 7.92 7.33 1.23
C MET A 62 9.42 7.28 0.96
N PRO A 63 10.09 6.14 1.16
CA PRO A 63 11.49 5.96 0.77
C PRO A 63 11.71 6.15 -0.74
N ASP A 64 12.91 6.57 -1.11
CA ASP A 64 13.31 6.60 -2.53
C ASP A 64 13.31 5.19 -3.13
N GLY A 65 12.60 5.02 -4.25
CA GLY A 65 12.51 3.74 -4.95
C GLY A 65 11.55 2.74 -4.31
N TYR A 66 10.72 3.16 -3.35
CA TYR A 66 9.78 2.27 -2.67
C TYR A 66 8.70 1.76 -3.63
N THR A 67 8.65 0.44 -3.77
CA THR A 67 7.70 -0.23 -4.67
C THR A 67 6.40 -0.57 -3.97
N LEU A 68 5.34 -0.78 -4.75
CA LEU A 68 4.07 -1.28 -4.20
C LEU A 68 4.25 -2.63 -3.48
N ALA A 69 5.18 -3.46 -3.96
CA ALA A 69 5.48 -4.76 -3.37
C ALA A 69 6.07 -4.60 -1.97
N GLU A 70 7.00 -3.66 -1.79
CA GLU A 70 7.61 -3.40 -0.48
C GLU A 70 6.61 -2.84 0.53
N ILE A 71 5.67 -2.00 0.09
CA ILE A 71 4.59 -1.52 0.96
C ILE A 71 3.72 -2.70 1.40
N LEU A 72 3.30 -3.53 0.45
CA LEU A 72 2.47 -4.69 0.76
C LEU A 72 3.19 -5.66 1.71
N ASP A 73 4.48 -5.89 1.48
CA ASP A 73 5.32 -6.71 2.35
C ASP A 73 5.44 -6.09 3.74
N THR A 74 5.66 -4.78 3.84
CA THR A 74 5.74 -4.06 5.11
C THR A 74 4.44 -4.13 5.90
N VAL A 75 3.29 -3.94 5.25
CA VAL A 75 1.97 -4.06 5.88
C VAL A 75 1.72 -5.49 6.35
N ASN A 76 2.01 -6.48 5.50
CA ASN A 76 1.82 -7.90 5.85
C ASN A 76 2.78 -8.36 6.95
N ALA A 77 4.03 -7.89 6.95
CA ALA A 77 4.99 -8.14 8.01
C ALA A 77 4.49 -7.56 9.34
N ALA A 78 4.05 -6.29 9.35
CA ALA A 78 3.48 -5.68 10.55
C ALA A 78 2.23 -6.41 11.06
N LEU A 79 1.36 -6.86 10.15
CA LEU A 79 0.19 -7.68 10.49
C LEU A 79 0.58 -9.03 11.10
N GLY A 80 1.64 -9.67 10.59
CA GLY A 80 2.15 -10.94 11.12
C GLY A 80 2.89 -10.80 12.46
N GLU A 81 3.61 -9.70 12.67
CA GLU A 81 4.31 -9.40 13.93
C GLU A 81 3.35 -9.02 15.07
N ARG A 82 2.15 -8.54 14.74
CA ARG A 82 1.08 -8.23 15.71
C ARG A 82 0.37 -9.46 16.28
N GLU A 83 0.90 -10.65 16.05
CA GLU A 83 0.45 -11.89 16.68
C GLU A 83 1.39 -12.28 17.85
N PRO A 84 1.39 -11.58 19.02
CA PRO A 84 1.90 -12.16 20.25
C PRO A 84 0.78 -12.96 20.94
N VAL A 85 1.16 -14.19 21.26
CA VAL A 85 0.48 -15.22 22.08
C VAL A 85 -0.22 -14.74 23.35
#